data_AF-A0A7W1P0N1-F1
#
_entry.id   AF-A0A7W1P0N1-F1
#
_cell.length_a   1.000
_cell.length_b   1.000
_cell.length_c   1.000
_cell.angle_alpha   90.00
_cell.angle_beta   90.00
_cell.angle_gamma   90.00
#
_symmetry.space_group_name_H-M   'P 1'
#
loop_
_entity.id
_entity.type
_entity.pdbx_description
1 polymer ?
#
loop_
_entity_poly.entity_id
_entity_poly.type
_entity_poly.pdbx_seq_one_letter_code
_entity_poly.pdbx_strand_id
1 'polypeptide(L)'
;MLGRVGSLIVLTGLYVTSIILMTGLRPIHIVRQTVAAFRASVQRIREWKLKRRMQRADIKGQLEISQRELVKQQRSIERQLKRKGAPVPEGPATSMPIDELANRPKPNIVDTTALPSEPTRKKPSLAELRRGEKKSEGLPGMSSPTWDAENYTRPGLDLLDEHDVEGRVAVDPTELERIQQTLIDTLGQFGIAVAAGDITRGPTITRYEVYPAKGVRVDKIVSLERDLARATRAERINILAPIPGKDTVGIELANSRKVKVTLRELMQSADWTETKAKLPIALGKDVYGKTIIADLAQMPHLLVAGTTGSGKSVCINALVASMLFRFTPEELRFIMIDPKVVEMQVYNDLPHLIIPVVTDPKKVLLALRHVIVEMENRYKIFAKTGVRNITGFNAQPAKKTQKE
;
A
#
# COMPACT_ATOMS: atom_id res chain seq x y z
N MET A 1 47.96 -56.40 -8.72
CA MET A 1 47.96 -56.99 -7.36
C MET A 1 47.41 -56.08 -6.25
N LEU A 2 46.86 -54.89 -6.54
CA LEU A 2 45.70 -54.32 -5.82
C LEU A 2 44.92 -53.45 -6.82
N GLY A 3 43.61 -53.66 -6.98
CA GLY A 3 42.78 -52.87 -7.90
C GLY A 3 42.61 -51.42 -7.44
N ARG A 4 41.93 -50.57 -8.23
CA ARG A 4 41.69 -49.15 -7.90
C ARG A 4 41.11 -48.93 -6.49
N VAL A 5 40.21 -49.81 -6.06
CA VAL A 5 39.61 -49.78 -4.72
C VAL A 5 40.64 -50.09 -3.63
N GLY A 6 41.53 -51.06 -3.87
CA GLY A 6 42.60 -51.41 -2.94
C GLY A 6 43.63 -50.29 -2.78
N SER A 7 43.98 -49.63 -3.88
CA SER A 7 44.87 -48.46 -3.84
C SER A 7 44.24 -47.28 -3.10
N LEU A 8 42.94 -47.05 -3.28
CA LEU A 8 42.22 -45.99 -2.58
C LEU A 8 42.24 -46.23 -1.07
N ILE A 9 41.91 -47.44 -0.60
CA ILE A 9 41.89 -47.79 0.83
C ILE A 9 43.28 -47.60 1.47
N VAL A 10 44.34 -48.01 0.78
CA VAL A 10 45.71 -47.85 1.26
C VAL A 10 46.11 -46.37 1.33
N LEU A 11 45.75 -45.57 0.33
CA LEU A 11 46.00 -44.12 0.31
C LEU A 11 45.24 -43.39 1.42
N THR A 12 43.96 -43.70 1.65
CA THR A 12 43.20 -43.10 2.75
C THR A 12 43.77 -43.53 4.10
N GLY A 13 44.19 -44.78 4.23
CA GLY A 13 44.85 -45.30 5.44
C GLY A 13 46.14 -44.55 5.75
N LEU A 14 47.01 -44.37 4.76
CA LEU A 14 48.27 -43.62 4.88
C LEU A 14 48.05 -42.13 5.18
N TYR A 15 47.02 -41.53 4.57
CA TYR A 15 46.66 -40.14 4.82
C TYR A 15 46.19 -39.93 6.27
N VAL A 16 45.34 -40.82 6.78
CA VAL A 16 44.85 -40.75 8.16
C VAL A 16 45.98 -40.99 9.18
N THR A 17 46.87 -41.96 8.95
CA THR A 17 48.04 -42.16 9.82
C THR A 17 49.02 -40.99 9.75
N SER A 18 49.22 -40.38 8.59
CA SER A 18 50.03 -39.17 8.43
C SER A 18 49.44 -37.99 9.22
N ILE A 19 48.12 -37.77 9.16
CA ILE A 19 47.45 -36.73 9.95
C ILE A 19 47.59 -36.97 11.46
N ILE A 20 47.42 -38.22 11.91
CA ILE A 20 47.55 -38.57 13.34
C ILE A 20 48.97 -38.32 13.84
N LEU A 21 49.99 -38.66 13.05
CA LEU A 21 51.39 -38.42 13.37
C LEU A 21 51.74 -36.91 13.33
N MET A 22 51.26 -36.18 12.33
CA MET A 22 51.56 -34.75 12.14
C MET A 22 50.90 -33.86 13.21
N THR A 23 49.70 -34.22 13.68
CA THR A 23 48.95 -33.41 14.65
C THR A 23 49.14 -33.86 16.11
N GLY A 24 49.72 -35.04 16.35
CA GLY A 24 49.92 -35.59 17.70
C GLY A 24 48.61 -35.87 18.47
N LEU A 25 47.46 -35.76 17.81
CA LEU A 25 46.14 -35.86 18.42
C LEU A 25 45.78 -37.33 18.68
N ARG A 26 45.69 -37.72 19.95
CA ARG A 26 45.25 -39.06 20.38
C ARG A 26 43.73 -39.20 20.12
N PRO A 27 43.28 -40.02 19.16
CA PRO A 27 41.85 -40.09 18.75
C PRO A 27 40.91 -40.46 19.89
N ILE A 28 41.40 -41.29 20.83
CA ILE A 28 40.66 -41.74 22.02
C ILE A 28 40.27 -40.57 22.94
N HIS A 29 41.05 -39.49 23.00
CA HIS A 29 40.75 -38.34 23.85
C HIS A 29 39.60 -37.49 23.26
N ILE A 30 39.56 -37.35 21.94
CA ILE A 30 38.52 -36.59 21.23
C ILE A 30 37.17 -37.30 21.37
N VAL A 31 37.14 -38.64 21.22
CA VAL A 31 35.92 -39.42 21.42
C VAL A 31 35.43 -39.35 22.87
N ARG A 32 36.34 -39.40 23.84
CA ARG A 32 35.98 -39.32 25.26
C ARG A 32 35.46 -37.93 25.65
N GLN A 33 36.06 -36.85 25.12
CA GLN A 33 35.62 -35.48 25.38
C GLN A 33 34.26 -35.17 24.71
N THR A 34 34.03 -35.65 23.49
CA THR A 34 32.75 -35.47 22.79
C THR A 34 31.61 -36.21 23.48
N VAL A 35 31.83 -37.46 23.93
CA VAL A 35 30.83 -38.22 24.69
C VAL A 35 30.55 -37.60 26.07
N ALA A 36 31.57 -37.10 26.76
CA ALA A 36 31.41 -36.41 28.04
C ALA A 36 30.63 -35.09 27.90
N ALA A 37 30.95 -34.28 26.88
CA ALA A 37 30.25 -33.03 26.59
C ALA A 37 28.78 -33.27 26.20
N PHE A 38 28.50 -34.36 25.47
CA PHE A 38 27.13 -34.73 25.11
C PHE A 38 26.31 -35.14 26.34
N ARG A 39 26.87 -35.96 27.24
CA ARG A 39 26.18 -36.32 28.49
C ARG A 39 25.91 -35.11 29.38
N ALA A 40 26.87 -34.20 29.53
CA ALA A 40 26.70 -32.97 30.31
C ALA A 40 25.63 -32.05 29.71
N SER A 41 25.57 -31.95 28.38
CA SER A 41 24.55 -31.17 27.67
C SER A 41 23.13 -31.74 27.88
N VAL A 42 22.99 -33.06 27.82
CA VAL A 42 21.70 -33.73 28.06
C VAL A 42 21.23 -33.54 29.50
N GLN A 43 22.14 -33.58 30.49
CA GLN A 43 21.81 -33.30 31.89
C GLN A 43 21.36 -31.85 32.11
N ARG A 44 22.07 -30.87 31.54
CA ARG A 44 21.65 -29.45 31.61
C ARG A 44 20.27 -29.21 31.01
N ILE A 45 19.95 -29.86 29.89
CA ILE A 45 18.62 -29.73 29.25
C ILE A 45 17.53 -30.32 30.15
N ARG A 46 17.80 -31.44 30.83
CA ARG A 46 16.86 -32.04 31.79
C ARG A 46 16.63 -31.13 33.00
N GLU A 47 17.70 -30.60 33.59
CA GLU A 47 17.62 -29.67 34.73
C GLU A 47 16.90 -28.37 34.37
N TRP A 48 17.16 -27.83 33.18
CA TRP A 48 16.48 -26.63 32.67
C TRP A 48 14.97 -26.86 32.47
N LYS A 49 14.59 -28.03 31.93
CA LYS A 49 13.17 -28.42 31.82
C LYS A 49 12.51 -28.57 33.18
N LEU A 50 13.21 -29.13 34.17
CA LEU A 50 12.69 -29.31 35.54
C LEU A 50 12.49 -27.97 36.25
N LYS A 51 13.48 -27.07 36.19
CA LYS A 51 13.38 -25.70 36.74
C LYS A 51 12.22 -24.91 36.13
N ARG A 52 12.02 -24.99 34.82
CA ARG A 52 10.88 -24.33 34.14
C ARG A 52 9.52 -24.88 34.60
N ARG A 53 9.42 -26.17 34.90
CA ARG A 53 8.18 -26.77 35.42
C ARG A 53 7.89 -26.30 36.85
N MET A 54 8.90 -26.25 37.72
CA MET A 54 8.73 -25.74 39.08
C MET A 54 8.35 -24.26 39.11
N GLN A 55 9.01 -23.41 38.31
CA GLN A 55 8.65 -21.98 38.22
C GLN A 55 7.20 -21.76 37.75
N ARG A 56 6.72 -22.55 36.78
CA ARG A 56 5.32 -22.47 36.34
C ARG A 56 4.33 -22.91 37.42
N ALA A 57 4.66 -23.94 38.19
CA ALA A 57 3.83 -24.39 39.30
C ALA A 57 3.77 -23.35 40.43
N ASP A 58 4.91 -22.72 40.73
CA ASP A 58 5.03 -21.70 41.78
C ASP A 58 4.29 -20.40 41.41
N ILE A 59 4.44 -19.95 40.16
CA ILE A 59 3.69 -18.79 39.63
C ILE A 59 2.18 -19.06 39.67
N LYS A 60 1.75 -20.28 39.31
CA LYS A 60 0.33 -20.65 39.35
C LYS A 60 -0.20 -20.69 40.79
N GLY A 61 0.59 -21.20 41.73
CA GLY A 61 0.28 -21.16 43.16
C GLY A 61 0.18 -19.74 43.71
N GLN A 62 1.12 -18.86 43.36
CA GLN A 62 1.08 -17.45 43.76
C GLN A 62 -0.13 -16.71 43.19
N LEU A 63 -0.50 -16.98 41.94
CA LEU A 63 -1.72 -16.44 41.31
C LEU A 63 -2.99 -16.90 42.03
N GLU A 64 -3.09 -18.18 42.39
CA GLU A 64 -4.25 -18.71 43.12
C GLU A 64 -4.36 -18.14 44.55
N ILE A 65 -3.23 -17.95 45.24
CA ILE A 65 -3.20 -17.32 46.57
C ILE A 65 -3.63 -15.85 46.48
N SER A 66 -3.10 -15.10 45.51
CA SER A 66 -3.46 -13.69 45.29
C SER A 66 -4.94 -13.53 44.92
N GLN A 67 -5.49 -14.40 44.06
CA GLN A 67 -6.92 -14.41 43.74
C GLN A 67 -7.79 -14.71 44.97
N ARG A 68 -7.39 -15.66 45.83
CA ARG A 68 -8.11 -15.96 47.08
C ARG A 68 -8.08 -14.81 48.07
N GLU A 69 -6.97 -14.07 48.16
CA GLU A 69 -6.86 -12.88 49.00
C GLU A 69 -7.73 -11.74 48.49
N LEU A 70 -7.76 -11.50 47.18
CA LEU A 70 -8.64 -10.51 46.55
C LEU A 70 -10.12 -10.82 46.78
N VAL A 71 -10.53 -12.08 46.68
CA VAL A 71 -11.91 -12.51 46.98
C VAL A 71 -12.25 -12.33 48.47
N LYS A 72 -11.30 -12.61 49.37
CA LYS A 72 -11.49 -12.35 50.82
C LYS A 72 -11.61 -10.85 51.11
N GLN A 73 -10.78 -10.02 50.48
CA GLN A 73 -10.87 -8.57 50.59
C GLN A 73 -12.21 -8.05 50.07
N GLN A 74 -12.65 -8.50 48.90
CA GLN A 74 -13.97 -8.16 48.34
C GLN A 74 -15.11 -8.55 49.29
N ARG A 75 -15.09 -9.77 49.85
CA ARG A 75 -16.12 -10.22 50.81
C ARG A 75 -16.09 -9.42 52.12
N SER A 76 -14.92 -8.99 52.59
CA SER A 76 -14.83 -8.12 53.76
C SER A 76 -15.37 -6.71 53.49
N ILE A 77 -15.08 -6.15 52.31
CA ILE A 77 -15.59 -4.86 51.86
C ILE A 77 -17.11 -4.93 51.67
N GLU A 78 -17.64 -6.00 51.07
CA GLU A 78 -19.07 -6.22 50.89
C GLU A 78 -19.81 -6.35 52.24
N ARG A 79 -19.22 -7.06 53.22
CA ARG A 79 -19.75 -7.15 54.59
C ARG A 79 -19.71 -5.80 55.32
N GLN A 80 -18.67 -5.00 55.11
CA GLN A 80 -18.57 -3.65 55.68
C GLN A 80 -19.58 -2.68 55.05
N LEU A 81 -19.83 -2.79 53.73
CA LEU A 81 -20.82 -2.00 53.00
C LEU A 81 -22.25 -2.38 53.40
N LYS A 82 -22.57 -3.68 53.53
CA LYS A 82 -23.86 -4.17 54.05
C LYS A 82 -24.15 -3.71 55.48
N ARG A 83 -23.12 -3.64 56.34
CA ARG A 83 -23.25 -3.10 57.71
C ARG A 83 -23.49 -1.58 57.75
N LYS A 84 -23.10 -0.83 56.72
CA LYS A 84 -23.24 0.63 56.65
C LYS A 84 -24.45 1.11 55.82
N GLY A 85 -25.27 0.20 55.29
CA GLY A 85 -26.49 0.57 54.55
C GLY A 85 -26.26 1.36 53.26
N ALA A 86 -25.06 1.28 52.67
CA ALA A 86 -24.72 1.96 51.42
C ALA A 86 -24.78 0.97 50.24
N PRO A 87 -25.29 1.38 49.06
CA PRO A 87 -25.32 0.53 47.87
C PRO A 87 -23.89 0.17 47.45
N VAL A 88 -23.71 -1.08 47.02
CA VAL A 88 -22.43 -1.64 46.57
C VAL A 88 -21.92 -0.84 45.37
N PRO A 89 -20.68 -0.33 45.36
CA PRO A 89 -20.14 0.33 44.19
C PRO A 89 -19.86 -0.75 43.12
N GLU A 90 -20.59 -0.68 42.01
CA GLU A 90 -20.20 -1.35 40.78
C GLU A 90 -18.76 -0.92 40.44
N GLY A 91 -17.92 -1.90 40.07
CA GLY A 91 -16.58 -1.62 39.57
C GLY A 91 -16.62 -0.68 38.37
N PRO A 92 -15.47 -0.17 37.89
CA PRO A 92 -15.45 0.79 36.79
C PRO A 92 -16.20 0.20 35.59
N ALA A 93 -17.37 0.77 35.30
CA ALA A 93 -18.16 0.43 34.12
C ALA A 93 -17.42 0.95 32.89
N THR A 94 -16.48 0.15 32.39
CA THR A 94 -15.86 0.32 31.06
C THR A 94 -16.40 -0.69 30.04
N SER A 95 -17.52 -1.36 30.35
CA SER A 95 -18.29 -2.09 29.35
C SER A 95 -19.44 -1.22 28.87
N MET A 96 -19.61 -1.17 27.56
CA MET A 96 -20.78 -0.54 26.94
C MET A 96 -22.06 -1.19 27.49
N PRO A 97 -23.12 -0.40 27.77
CA PRO A 97 -24.41 -0.96 28.15
C PRO A 97 -24.88 -1.99 27.10
N ILE A 98 -25.36 -3.15 27.55
CA ILE A 98 -25.80 -4.25 26.66
C ILE A 98 -26.85 -3.76 25.66
N ASP A 99 -27.73 -2.86 26.09
CA ASP A 99 -28.76 -2.23 25.23
C ASP A 99 -28.18 -1.33 24.13
N GLU A 100 -26.99 -0.75 24.35
CA GLU A 100 -26.30 0.06 23.34
C GLU A 100 -25.57 -0.82 22.31
N LEU A 101 -25.10 -2.01 22.70
CA LEU A 101 -24.54 -3.00 21.76
C LEU A 101 -25.63 -3.67 20.91
N ALA A 102 -26.78 -3.99 21.50
CA ALA A 102 -27.85 -4.72 20.83
C ALA A 102 -28.50 -3.95 19.67
N ASN A 103 -28.48 -2.62 19.72
CA ASN A 103 -29.06 -1.75 18.70
C ASN A 103 -28.10 -1.40 17.55
N ARG A 104 -26.86 -1.90 17.55
CA ARG A 104 -25.86 -1.58 16.53
C ARG A 104 -25.86 -2.62 15.39
N PRO A 105 -25.62 -2.20 14.14
CA PRO A 105 -25.54 -3.12 13.01
C PRO A 105 -24.40 -4.12 13.21
N LYS A 106 -24.61 -5.37 12.79
CA LYS A 106 -23.55 -6.39 12.81
C LYS A 106 -22.44 -5.99 11.83
N PRO A 107 -21.17 -6.13 12.22
CA PRO A 107 -20.05 -5.75 11.38
C PRO A 107 -20.03 -6.61 10.10
N ASN A 108 -19.94 -5.96 8.95
CA ASN A 108 -19.76 -6.64 7.66
C ASN A 108 -18.28 -6.60 7.24
N ILE A 109 -17.80 -7.70 6.65
CA ILE A 109 -16.42 -7.81 6.14
C ILE A 109 -16.48 -7.78 4.62
N VAL A 110 -15.92 -6.72 4.04
CA VAL A 110 -15.88 -6.52 2.59
C VAL A 110 -14.42 -6.52 2.13
N ASP A 111 -14.04 -7.50 1.31
CA ASP A 111 -12.75 -7.52 0.60
C ASP A 111 -12.94 -7.07 -0.85
N THR A 112 -12.45 -5.86 -1.14
CA THR A 112 -12.60 -5.24 -2.47
C THR A 112 -11.49 -5.63 -3.44
N THR A 113 -10.52 -6.43 -2.97
CA THR A 113 -9.34 -6.82 -3.74
C THR A 113 -9.46 -8.20 -4.38
N ALA A 114 -10.39 -9.03 -3.90
CA ALA A 114 -10.61 -10.37 -4.40
C ALA A 114 -11.25 -10.34 -5.80
N LEU A 115 -10.65 -11.05 -6.75
CA LEU A 115 -11.24 -11.26 -8.07
C LEU A 115 -12.34 -12.34 -7.99
N PRO A 116 -13.46 -12.21 -8.75
CA PRO A 116 -14.34 -13.33 -9.02
C PRO A 116 -13.53 -14.49 -9.63
N SER A 117 -13.73 -15.71 -9.14
CA SER A 117 -12.98 -16.88 -9.59
C SER A 117 -13.42 -17.32 -10.98
N GLU A 118 -12.69 -16.88 -12.01
CA GLU A 118 -12.77 -17.46 -13.36
C GLU A 118 -11.49 -18.25 -13.73
N PRO A 119 -11.63 -19.36 -14.46
CA PRO A 119 -10.53 -20.28 -14.75
C PRO A 119 -9.52 -19.73 -15.76
N THR A 120 -8.24 -19.82 -15.37
CA THR A 120 -7.03 -19.43 -16.10
C THR A 120 -6.99 -19.90 -17.57
N ARG A 121 -6.88 -18.95 -18.51
CA ARG A 121 -6.36 -19.20 -19.87
C ARG A 121 -4.87 -18.87 -19.93
N LYS A 122 -4.09 -19.84 -20.42
CA LYS A 122 -2.64 -19.76 -20.62
C LYS A 122 -2.27 -18.73 -21.68
N LYS A 123 -1.26 -17.89 -21.40
CA LYS A 123 -0.62 -16.98 -22.35
C LYS A 123 0.45 -17.72 -23.18
N PRO A 124 0.64 -17.38 -24.47
CA PRO A 124 1.77 -17.87 -25.26
C PRO A 124 3.08 -17.14 -24.90
N SER A 125 4.19 -17.78 -25.26
CA SER A 125 5.55 -17.51 -24.77
C SER A 125 6.28 -16.35 -25.46
N LEU A 126 7.15 -15.73 -24.67
CA LEU A 126 8.04 -14.60 -24.93
C LEU A 126 9.20 -14.96 -25.88
N ALA A 127 8.92 -15.20 -27.17
CA ALA A 127 9.95 -15.54 -28.16
C ALA A 127 9.86 -14.81 -29.53
N GLU A 128 8.90 -13.90 -29.74
CA GLU A 128 8.71 -13.25 -31.06
C GLU A 128 9.02 -11.74 -31.14
N LEU A 129 9.47 -11.10 -30.06
CA LEU A 129 9.82 -9.67 -30.05
C LEU A 129 11.33 -9.40 -29.99
N ARG A 130 12.09 -10.02 -30.90
CA ARG A 130 13.47 -9.61 -31.19
C ARG A 130 13.68 -9.54 -32.70
N ARG A 131 13.42 -8.38 -33.27
CA ARG A 131 14.07 -7.94 -34.51
C ARG A 131 13.99 -6.42 -34.65
N GLY A 132 15.16 -5.77 -34.65
CA GLY A 132 15.34 -4.45 -35.24
C GLY A 132 15.84 -3.35 -34.29
N GLU A 133 17.06 -3.45 -33.77
CA GLU A 133 17.82 -2.26 -33.36
C GLU A 133 18.59 -1.70 -34.56
N LYS A 134 18.44 -0.40 -34.84
CA LYS A 134 19.44 0.38 -35.58
C LYS A 134 19.61 1.77 -34.96
N LYS A 135 20.87 2.07 -34.64
CA LYS A 135 21.44 3.37 -34.29
C LYS A 135 21.32 4.37 -35.45
N SER A 136 21.13 5.65 -35.11
CA SER A 136 21.76 6.79 -35.82
C SER A 136 21.87 8.02 -34.92
N GLU A 137 23.10 8.55 -34.84
CA GLU A 137 23.44 9.86 -34.28
C GLU A 137 23.11 10.99 -35.27
N GLY A 138 22.84 12.20 -34.75
CA GLY A 138 22.91 13.46 -35.50
C GLY A 138 21.97 14.57 -35.01
N LEU A 139 22.53 15.66 -34.44
CA LEU A 139 21.93 17.01 -34.37
C LEU A 139 21.96 17.63 -35.80
N PRO A 140 21.10 18.60 -36.22
CA PRO A 140 20.59 19.75 -35.45
C PRO A 140 19.15 20.24 -35.80
N GLY A 141 18.65 21.25 -35.07
CA GLY A 141 17.57 22.15 -35.53
C GLY A 141 16.39 22.33 -34.56
N MET A 142 16.16 23.56 -34.11
CA MET A 142 14.93 23.95 -33.41
C MET A 142 13.77 23.97 -34.41
N SER A 143 13.14 22.82 -34.61
CA SER A 143 11.82 22.69 -35.23
C SER A 143 11.11 21.49 -34.63
N SER A 144 9.89 21.70 -34.13
CA SER A 144 9.02 20.61 -33.69
C SER A 144 8.81 19.63 -34.86
N PRO A 145 8.80 18.30 -34.62
CA PRO A 145 8.50 17.33 -35.67
C PRO A 145 7.17 17.66 -36.35
N THR A 146 7.12 17.66 -37.67
CA THR A 146 5.84 17.76 -38.41
C THR A 146 5.17 16.39 -38.33
N TRP A 147 4.08 16.27 -37.58
CA TRP A 147 3.21 15.08 -37.55
C TRP A 147 1.95 15.34 -38.37
N ASP A 148 1.52 14.36 -39.16
CA ASP A 148 0.22 14.36 -39.80
C ASP A 148 -0.84 13.96 -38.76
N ALA A 149 -1.66 14.94 -38.37
CA ALA A 149 -2.72 14.72 -37.40
C ALA A 149 -3.79 13.73 -37.89
N GLU A 150 -4.04 13.68 -39.20
CA GLU A 150 -5.07 12.82 -39.81
C GLU A 150 -4.78 11.32 -39.62
N ASN A 151 -3.52 10.93 -39.37
CA ASN A 151 -3.10 9.53 -39.24
C ASN A 151 -2.73 9.13 -37.80
N TYR A 152 -2.91 10.01 -36.80
CA TYR A 152 -2.54 9.69 -35.43
C TYR A 152 -3.54 8.70 -34.79
N THR A 153 -3.06 7.50 -34.46
CA THR A 153 -3.85 6.50 -33.74
C THR A 153 -3.49 6.54 -32.26
N ARG A 154 -4.51 6.64 -31.39
CA ARG A 154 -4.32 6.59 -29.93
C ARG A 154 -3.78 5.21 -29.49
N PRO A 155 -2.94 5.16 -28.45
CA PRO A 155 -2.39 3.90 -27.97
C PRO A 155 -3.49 2.95 -27.46
N GLY A 156 -3.36 1.67 -27.80
CA GLY A 156 -4.22 0.62 -27.28
C GLY A 156 -3.82 0.20 -25.86
N LEU A 157 -4.81 -0.27 -25.08
CA LEU A 157 -4.60 -0.72 -23.69
C LEU A 157 -3.70 -1.96 -23.57
N ASP A 158 -3.45 -2.65 -24.68
CA ASP A 158 -2.52 -3.77 -24.80
C ASP A 158 -1.06 -3.39 -24.52
N LEU A 159 -0.72 -2.10 -24.66
CA LEU A 159 0.59 -1.55 -24.27
C LEU A 159 0.80 -1.50 -22.75
N LEU A 160 -0.26 -1.66 -21.95
CA LEU A 160 -0.19 -1.63 -20.49
C LEU A 160 -0.24 -3.05 -19.92
N ASP A 161 0.51 -3.26 -18.83
CA ASP A 161 0.51 -4.51 -18.10
C ASP A 161 -0.87 -4.83 -17.53
N GLU A 162 -1.28 -6.10 -17.63
CA GLU A 162 -2.46 -6.61 -16.93
C GLU A 162 -2.22 -6.65 -15.41
N HIS A 163 -3.31 -6.64 -14.66
CA HIS A 163 -3.23 -6.78 -13.21
C HIS A 163 -2.77 -8.20 -12.84
N ASP A 164 -1.99 -8.28 -11.76
CA ASP A 164 -1.54 -9.57 -11.22
C ASP A 164 -2.69 -10.28 -10.50
N VAL A 165 -2.96 -11.53 -10.91
CA VAL A 165 -4.01 -12.39 -10.40
C VAL A 165 -3.54 -13.11 -9.13
N GLU A 166 -2.24 -13.43 -9.01
CA GLU A 166 -1.68 -14.21 -7.90
C GLU A 166 -1.65 -13.41 -6.60
N GLY A 167 -1.51 -12.08 -6.69
CA GLY A 167 -1.51 -11.17 -5.54
C GLY A 167 -2.88 -10.90 -4.91
N ARG A 168 -3.99 -11.33 -5.54
CA ARG A 168 -5.38 -10.96 -5.18
C ARG A 168 -6.16 -12.05 -4.44
N VAL A 169 -5.47 -12.90 -3.70
CA VAL A 169 -6.12 -13.92 -2.87
C VAL A 169 -6.89 -13.25 -1.72
N ALA A 170 -8.14 -13.68 -1.55
CA ALA A 170 -8.98 -13.27 -0.43
C ALA A 170 -8.28 -13.61 0.90
N VAL A 171 -8.23 -12.66 1.83
CA VAL A 171 -7.70 -12.89 3.17
C VAL A 171 -8.74 -13.63 4.01
N ASP A 172 -8.26 -14.46 4.93
CA ASP A 172 -9.09 -15.14 5.91
C ASP A 172 -9.84 -14.10 6.77
N PRO A 173 -11.19 -14.08 6.75
CA PRO A 173 -11.99 -13.15 7.55
C PRO A 173 -11.66 -13.21 9.05
N THR A 174 -11.27 -14.38 9.56
CA THR A 174 -10.94 -14.56 10.99
C THR A 174 -9.69 -13.78 11.40
N GLU A 175 -8.75 -13.56 10.47
CA GLU A 175 -7.57 -12.73 10.73
C GLU A 175 -7.96 -11.27 10.94
N LEU A 176 -8.87 -10.76 10.10
CA LEU A 176 -9.37 -9.39 10.17
C LEU A 176 -10.16 -9.15 11.46
N GLU A 177 -11.04 -10.08 11.83
CA GLU A 177 -11.79 -10.03 13.09
C GLU A 177 -10.85 -10.01 14.30
N ARG A 178 -9.79 -10.83 14.29
CA ARG A 178 -8.80 -10.86 15.38
C ARG A 178 -8.06 -9.53 15.54
N ILE A 179 -7.75 -8.86 14.42
CA ILE A 179 -7.14 -7.52 14.45
C ILE A 179 -8.13 -6.50 14.99
N GLN A 180 -9.40 -6.55 14.56
CA GLN A 180 -10.44 -5.67 15.08
C GLN A 180 -10.64 -5.85 16.59
N GLN A 181 -10.67 -7.09 17.08
CA GLN A 181 -10.76 -7.35 18.51
C GLN A 181 -9.56 -6.78 19.27
N THR A 182 -8.36 -6.90 18.70
CA THR A 182 -7.14 -6.31 19.30
C THR A 182 -7.27 -4.79 19.41
N LEU A 183 -7.84 -4.11 18.41
CA LEU A 183 -8.10 -2.67 18.45
C LEU A 183 -9.08 -2.30 19.56
N ILE A 184 -10.20 -3.03 19.65
CA ILE A 184 -11.24 -2.81 20.66
C ILE A 184 -10.68 -3.02 22.07
N ASP A 185 -9.96 -4.12 22.29
CA ASP A 185 -9.35 -4.45 23.59
C ASP A 185 -8.32 -3.40 24.00
N THR A 186 -7.51 -2.93 23.04
CA THR A 186 -6.52 -1.87 23.30
C THR A 186 -7.21 -0.57 23.68
N LEU A 187 -8.22 -0.14 22.94
CA LEU A 187 -9.01 1.06 23.29
C LEU A 187 -9.66 0.93 24.68
N GLY A 188 -10.19 -0.25 25.00
CA GLY A 188 -10.75 -0.57 26.32
C GLY A 188 -9.73 -0.46 27.45
N GLN A 189 -8.47 -0.87 27.25
CA GLN A 189 -7.39 -0.71 28.23
C GLN A 189 -7.08 0.75 28.56
N PHE A 190 -7.29 1.67 27.60
CA PHE A 190 -7.18 3.11 27.80
C PHE A 190 -8.48 3.77 28.28
N GLY A 191 -9.50 2.98 28.65
CA GLY A 191 -10.79 3.46 29.14
C GLY A 191 -11.68 4.04 28.05
N ILE A 192 -11.46 3.67 26.78
CA ILE A 192 -12.28 4.09 25.65
C ILE A 192 -13.16 2.90 25.24
N ALA A 193 -14.44 2.96 25.61
CA ALA A 193 -15.42 1.97 25.20
C ALA A 193 -15.83 2.18 23.73
N VAL A 194 -15.65 1.16 22.91
CA VAL A 194 -16.06 1.13 21.50
C VAL A 194 -16.70 -0.21 21.15
N ALA A 195 -17.58 -0.24 20.15
CA ALA A 195 -18.08 -1.49 19.55
C ALA A 195 -17.49 -1.70 18.15
N ALA A 196 -17.46 -2.95 17.71
CA ALA A 196 -17.05 -3.32 16.36
C ALA A 196 -18.00 -2.73 15.30
N GLY A 197 -17.44 -2.23 14.20
CA GLY A 197 -18.17 -1.85 12.99
C GLY A 197 -17.63 -2.58 11.76
N ASP A 198 -17.96 -2.08 10.57
CA ASP A 198 -17.55 -2.72 9.32
C ASP A 198 -16.02 -2.81 9.15
N ILE A 199 -15.57 -3.87 8.49
CA ILE A 199 -14.19 -4.03 8.05
C ILE A 199 -14.18 -3.96 6.53
N THR A 200 -13.49 -2.97 5.98
CA THR A 200 -13.28 -2.83 4.53
C THR A 200 -11.82 -3.00 4.20
N ARG A 201 -11.48 -4.08 3.49
CA ARG A 201 -10.14 -4.29 2.96
C ARG A 201 -10.02 -3.69 1.56
N GLY A 202 -9.12 -2.72 1.43
CA GLY A 202 -8.69 -2.14 0.17
C GLY A 202 -7.35 -2.70 -0.32
N PRO A 203 -6.82 -2.21 -1.46
CA PRO A 203 -5.57 -2.71 -2.05
C PRO A 203 -4.34 -2.55 -1.14
N THR A 204 -4.21 -1.38 -0.51
CA THR A 204 -3.01 -1.01 0.26
C THR A 204 -3.27 -1.00 1.76
N ILE A 205 -4.49 -0.66 2.17
CA ILE A 205 -4.90 -0.49 3.56
C ILE A 205 -6.22 -1.20 3.82
N THR A 206 -6.46 -1.58 5.08
CA THR A 206 -7.74 -2.07 5.58
C THR A 206 -8.29 -1.06 6.59
N ARG A 207 -9.54 -0.66 6.40
CA ARG A 207 -10.26 0.23 7.30
C ARG A 207 -11.11 -0.59 8.26
N TYR A 208 -10.83 -0.45 9.54
CA TYR A 208 -11.61 -1.01 10.64
C TYR A 208 -12.48 0.09 11.22
N GLU A 209 -13.79 -0.01 11.06
CA GLU A 209 -14.71 0.92 11.70
C GLU A 209 -14.95 0.50 13.15
N VAL A 210 -15.01 1.49 14.03
CA VAL A 210 -15.41 1.33 15.42
C VAL A 210 -16.48 2.35 15.77
N TYR A 211 -17.44 1.95 16.59
CA TYR A 211 -18.49 2.82 17.10
C TYR A 211 -18.13 3.26 18.53
N PRO A 212 -17.74 4.53 18.76
CA PRO A 212 -17.52 5.01 20.11
C PRO A 212 -18.80 4.94 20.96
N ALA A 213 -18.67 4.70 22.26
CA ALA A 213 -19.78 4.85 23.19
C ALA A 213 -20.20 6.33 23.31
N LYS A 214 -21.45 6.59 23.69
CA LYS A 214 -21.94 7.96 23.95
C LYS A 214 -21.03 8.66 24.97
N GLY A 215 -20.64 9.89 24.66
CA GLY A 215 -19.78 10.71 25.53
C GLY A 215 -18.27 10.48 25.36
N VAL A 216 -17.84 9.51 24.54
CA VAL A 216 -16.43 9.37 24.16
C VAL A 216 -16.03 10.49 23.21
N ARG A 217 -15.02 11.28 23.61
CA ARG A 217 -14.44 12.28 22.72
C ARG A 217 -13.57 11.62 21.66
N VAL A 218 -13.85 11.91 20.40
CA VAL A 218 -13.12 11.40 19.24
C VAL A 218 -11.62 11.69 19.31
N ASP A 219 -11.22 12.88 19.78
CA ASP A 219 -9.81 13.27 19.92
C ASP A 219 -9.00 12.32 20.82
N LYS A 220 -9.64 11.66 21.80
CA LYS A 220 -8.96 10.67 22.64
C LYS A 220 -8.52 9.46 21.81
N ILE A 221 -9.35 9.02 20.85
CA ILE A 221 -9.02 7.90 19.97
C ILE A 221 -7.86 8.29 19.06
N VAL A 222 -7.91 9.50 18.47
CA VAL A 222 -6.84 10.03 17.62
C VAL A 222 -5.51 10.11 18.38
N SER A 223 -5.53 10.50 19.66
CA SER A 223 -4.33 10.60 20.48
C SER A 223 -3.62 9.25 20.76
N LEU A 224 -4.32 8.13 20.58
CA LEU A 224 -3.79 6.78 20.81
C LEU A 224 -3.20 6.13 19.55
N GLU A 225 -3.02 6.88 18.45
CA GLU A 225 -2.48 6.37 17.17
C GLU A 225 -1.22 5.50 17.36
N ARG A 226 -0.26 5.96 18.17
CA ARG A 226 1.01 5.25 18.40
C ARG A 226 0.83 3.96 19.19
N ASP A 227 -0.06 3.96 20.18
CA ASP A 227 -0.34 2.78 21.00
C ASP A 227 -1.09 1.71 20.20
N LEU A 228 -2.06 2.13 19.38
CA LEU A 228 -2.75 1.25 18.45
C LEU A 228 -1.79 0.65 17.41
N ALA A 229 -0.83 1.45 16.91
CA ALA A 229 0.19 0.98 15.97
C ALA A 229 1.05 -0.12 16.60
N ARG A 230 1.48 0.10 17.84
CA ARG A 230 2.25 -0.87 18.63
C ARG A 230 1.45 -2.16 18.89
N ALA A 231 0.19 -2.05 19.31
CA ALA A 231 -0.65 -3.21 19.63
C ALA A 231 -0.94 -4.08 18.40
N THR A 232 -1.18 -3.45 17.25
CA THR A 232 -1.46 -4.14 15.98
C THR A 232 -0.20 -4.55 15.21
N ARG A 233 1.00 -4.13 15.66
CA ARG A 233 2.27 -4.28 14.94
C ARG A 233 2.24 -3.64 13.54
N ALA A 234 1.44 -2.59 13.37
CA ALA A 234 1.37 -1.83 12.13
C ALA A 234 2.52 -0.83 12.06
N GLU A 235 3.12 -0.64 10.87
CA GLU A 235 4.16 0.37 10.65
C GLU A 235 3.62 1.80 10.82
N ARG A 236 2.40 2.03 10.34
CA ARG A 236 1.66 3.30 10.41
C ARG A 236 0.17 3.03 10.50
N ILE A 237 -0.55 3.90 11.21
CA ILE A 237 -2.02 3.92 11.29
C ILE A 237 -2.50 5.29 10.84
N ASN A 238 -3.65 5.35 10.18
CA ASN A 238 -4.38 6.59 9.98
C ASN A 238 -5.75 6.49 10.67
N ILE A 239 -6.17 7.52 11.39
CA ILE A 239 -7.44 7.54 12.10
C ILE A 239 -8.33 8.63 11.48
N LEU A 240 -9.41 8.20 10.82
CA LEU A 240 -10.41 9.07 10.21
C LEU A 240 -11.60 9.21 11.17
N ALA A 241 -11.81 10.41 11.70
CA ALA A 241 -12.76 10.59 12.79
C ALA A 241 -13.47 11.96 12.74
N PRO A 242 -14.81 12.01 12.60
CA PRO A 242 -15.70 10.92 12.18
C PRO A 242 -15.54 10.57 10.69
N ILE A 243 -16.01 9.39 10.27
CA ILE A 243 -16.13 9.08 8.83
C ILE A 243 -17.25 9.97 8.24
N PRO A 244 -17.01 10.70 7.14
CA PRO A 244 -18.05 11.53 6.52
C PRO A 244 -19.32 10.73 6.21
N GLY A 245 -20.46 11.18 6.73
CA GLY A 245 -21.75 10.52 6.53
C GLY A 245 -22.01 9.30 7.42
N LYS A 246 -21.11 8.97 8.36
CA LYS A 246 -21.31 7.91 9.37
C LYS A 246 -20.99 8.43 10.79
N ASP A 247 -21.52 7.75 11.80
CA ASP A 247 -21.23 7.97 13.22
C ASP A 247 -20.05 7.11 13.74
N THR A 248 -19.31 6.48 12.82
CA THR A 248 -18.15 5.63 13.11
C THR A 248 -16.83 6.39 13.03
N VAL A 249 -15.81 5.83 13.68
CA VAL A 249 -14.41 6.20 13.54
C VAL A 249 -13.71 5.11 12.73
N GLY A 250 -13.00 5.50 11.67
CA GLY A 250 -12.25 4.57 10.82
C GLY A 250 -10.78 4.50 11.23
N ILE A 251 -10.30 3.32 11.57
CA ILE A 251 -8.90 3.04 11.86
C ILE A 251 -8.31 2.30 10.67
N GLU A 252 -7.40 2.94 9.94
CA GLU A 252 -6.79 2.41 8.72
C GLU A 252 -5.42 1.82 9.03
N LEU A 253 -5.26 0.53 8.73
CA LEU A 253 -4.01 -0.20 8.89
C LEU A 253 -3.44 -0.58 7.53
N ALA A 254 -2.12 -0.48 7.36
CA ALA A 254 -1.45 -0.99 6.17
C ALA A 254 -1.59 -2.51 6.07
N ASN A 255 -1.94 -3.01 4.89
CA ASN A 255 -2.03 -4.45 4.65
C ASN A 255 -0.63 -5.08 4.66
N SER A 256 -0.51 -6.27 5.25
CA SER A 256 0.73 -7.06 5.20
C SER A 256 1.07 -7.49 3.77
N ARG A 257 0.05 -7.73 2.94
CA ARG A 257 0.19 -7.99 1.50
C ARG A 257 -0.57 -6.91 0.74
N LYS A 258 0.18 -5.97 0.14
CA LYS A 258 -0.37 -4.88 -0.67
C LYS A 258 -0.61 -5.39 -2.09
N VAL A 259 -1.76 -5.04 -2.66
CA VAL A 259 -2.12 -5.36 -4.04
C VAL A 259 -1.72 -4.19 -4.93
N LYS A 260 -0.94 -4.47 -5.98
CA LYS A 260 -0.58 -3.46 -6.99
C LYS A 260 -1.81 -3.08 -7.79
N VAL A 261 -2.08 -1.77 -7.87
CA VAL A 261 -3.09 -1.19 -8.76
C VAL A 261 -2.41 -0.78 -10.06
N THR A 262 -2.79 -1.42 -11.17
CA THR A 262 -2.20 -1.15 -12.49
C THR A 262 -2.96 -0.05 -13.20
N LEU A 263 -2.28 0.75 -14.03
CA LEU A 263 -2.95 1.79 -14.83
C LEU A 263 -3.98 1.17 -15.80
N ARG A 264 -3.69 0.01 -16.39
CA ARG A 264 -4.61 -0.70 -17.29
C ARG A 264 -5.96 -0.97 -16.63
N GLU A 265 -5.94 -1.49 -15.40
CA GLU A 265 -7.16 -1.75 -14.63
C GLU A 265 -7.99 -0.48 -14.39
N LEU A 266 -7.34 0.66 -14.14
CA LEU A 266 -8.05 1.93 -13.97
C LEU A 266 -8.71 2.38 -15.27
N MET A 267 -8.04 2.16 -16.40
CA MET A 267 -8.52 2.58 -17.73
C MET A 267 -9.54 1.62 -18.33
N GLN A 268 -9.58 0.38 -17.87
CA GLN A 268 -10.61 -0.59 -18.21
C GLN A 268 -11.91 -0.41 -17.40
N SER A 269 -11.90 0.44 -16.37
CA SER A 269 -13.08 0.66 -15.55
C SER A 269 -14.19 1.40 -16.32
N ALA A 270 -15.44 1.17 -15.90
CA ALA A 270 -16.57 1.96 -16.36
C ALA A 270 -16.37 3.46 -16.03
N ASP A 271 -15.81 3.77 -14.85
CA ASP A 271 -15.51 5.14 -14.42
C ASP A 271 -14.60 5.88 -15.41
N TRP A 272 -13.66 5.19 -16.07
CA TRP A 272 -12.80 5.78 -17.10
C TRP A 272 -13.51 5.87 -18.46
N THR A 273 -14.17 4.79 -18.88
CA THR A 273 -14.78 4.71 -20.21
C THR A 273 -15.93 5.71 -20.36
N GLU A 274 -16.75 5.85 -19.33
CA GLU A 274 -17.96 6.68 -19.31
C GLU A 274 -17.72 8.10 -18.78
N THR A 275 -16.47 8.45 -18.46
CA THR A 275 -16.16 9.77 -17.89
C THR A 275 -16.52 10.91 -18.84
N LYS A 276 -17.17 11.92 -18.27
CA LYS A 276 -17.48 13.21 -18.95
C LYS A 276 -16.43 14.28 -18.65
N ALA A 277 -15.36 13.93 -17.93
CA ALA A 277 -14.26 14.84 -17.62
C ALA A 277 -13.62 15.37 -18.91
N LYS A 278 -13.28 16.66 -18.92
CA LYS A 278 -12.65 17.30 -20.09
C LYS A 278 -11.16 16.98 -20.20
N LEU A 279 -10.48 16.85 -19.07
CA LEU A 279 -9.09 16.41 -18.97
C LEU A 279 -8.99 15.30 -17.91
N PRO A 280 -9.45 14.07 -18.21
CA PRO A 280 -9.47 12.98 -17.25
C PRO A 280 -8.04 12.52 -16.91
N ILE A 281 -7.81 12.32 -15.61
CA ILE A 281 -6.59 11.73 -15.07
C ILE A 281 -6.94 10.58 -14.12
N ALA A 282 -6.32 9.42 -14.34
CA ALA A 282 -6.50 8.25 -13.47
C ALA A 282 -5.54 8.34 -12.28
N LEU A 283 -6.08 8.43 -11.06
CA LEU A 283 -5.29 8.61 -9.83
C LEU A 283 -5.00 7.30 -9.11
N GLY A 284 -5.95 6.35 -9.14
CA GLY A 284 -5.82 5.09 -8.42
C GLY A 284 -7.15 4.51 -8.00
N LYS A 285 -7.13 3.74 -6.91
CA LYS A 285 -8.31 3.19 -6.24
C LYS A 285 -8.38 3.67 -4.80
N ASP A 286 -9.60 3.87 -4.31
CA ASP A 286 -9.82 4.12 -2.89
C ASP A 286 -9.80 2.82 -2.06
N VAL A 287 -10.08 2.95 -0.75
CA VAL A 287 -10.14 1.81 0.18
C VAL A 287 -11.28 0.85 -0.12
N TYR A 288 -12.29 1.30 -0.84
CA TYR A 288 -13.44 0.51 -1.27
C TYR A 288 -13.21 -0.11 -2.66
N GLY A 289 -12.01 0.03 -3.22
CA GLY A 289 -11.66 -0.50 -4.54
C GLY A 289 -12.26 0.28 -5.71
N LYS A 290 -12.94 1.41 -5.45
CA LYS A 290 -13.51 2.27 -6.48
C LYS A 290 -12.40 3.02 -7.21
N THR A 291 -12.47 3.04 -8.53
CA THR A 291 -11.51 3.77 -9.37
C THR A 291 -11.74 5.27 -9.25
N ILE A 292 -10.67 6.01 -9.00
CA ILE A 292 -10.68 7.46 -8.86
C ILE A 292 -10.15 8.09 -10.14
N ILE A 293 -11.09 8.61 -10.95
CA ILE A 293 -10.79 9.44 -12.12
C ILE A 293 -11.16 10.88 -11.77
N ALA A 294 -10.21 11.79 -11.95
CA ALA A 294 -10.43 13.22 -11.68
C ALA A 294 -10.35 14.04 -12.97
N ASP A 295 -10.96 15.23 -12.98
CA ASP A 295 -10.91 16.15 -14.11
C ASP A 295 -9.94 17.31 -13.83
N LEU A 296 -8.79 17.31 -14.50
CA LEU A 296 -7.80 18.38 -14.37
C LEU A 296 -8.34 19.73 -14.89
N ALA A 297 -9.36 19.75 -15.75
CA ALA A 297 -9.97 21.01 -16.16
C ALA A 297 -10.80 21.66 -15.04
N GLN A 298 -11.36 20.86 -14.12
CA GLN A 298 -12.07 21.35 -12.93
C GLN A 298 -11.12 21.70 -11.78
N MET A 299 -9.95 21.05 -11.76
CA MET A 299 -8.83 21.37 -10.88
C MET A 299 -7.72 22.04 -11.71
N PRO A 300 -7.89 23.31 -12.13
CA PRO A 300 -7.16 23.89 -13.26
C PRO A 300 -5.63 23.82 -13.12
N HIS A 301 -5.15 23.71 -11.87
CA HIS A 301 -3.75 23.44 -11.55
C HIS A 301 -3.67 22.36 -10.47
N LEU A 302 -2.65 21.49 -10.57
CA LEU A 302 -2.39 20.40 -9.63
C LEU A 302 -0.96 20.52 -9.08
N LEU A 303 -0.82 20.42 -7.75
CA LEU A 303 0.48 20.33 -7.08
C LEU A 303 0.72 18.87 -6.63
N VAL A 304 1.83 18.28 -7.08
CA VAL A 304 2.24 16.93 -6.67
C VAL A 304 3.54 17.01 -5.85
N ALA A 305 3.47 16.59 -4.59
CA ALA A 305 4.60 16.56 -3.67
C ALA A 305 4.80 15.16 -3.07
N GLY A 306 6.04 14.79 -2.78
CA GLY A 306 6.40 13.50 -2.22
C GLY A 306 7.90 13.33 -2.07
N THR A 307 8.31 12.54 -1.07
CA THR A 307 9.71 12.18 -0.86
C THR A 307 10.18 11.16 -1.90
N THR A 308 11.50 10.96 -2.03
CA THR A 308 12.05 9.90 -2.88
C THR A 308 11.47 8.55 -2.49
N GLY A 309 11.01 7.77 -3.46
CA GLY A 309 10.38 6.46 -3.24
C GLY A 309 8.90 6.51 -2.85
N SER A 310 8.29 7.70 -2.67
CA SER A 310 6.86 7.81 -2.33
C SER A 310 5.91 7.54 -3.51
N GLY A 311 6.44 7.31 -4.71
CA GLY A 311 5.65 7.11 -5.94
C GLY A 311 5.35 8.38 -6.74
N LYS A 312 5.98 9.53 -6.42
CA LYS A 312 5.76 10.80 -7.14
C LYS A 312 5.96 10.66 -8.66
N SER A 313 7.07 10.06 -9.08
CA SER A 313 7.40 9.90 -10.49
C SER A 313 6.43 8.96 -11.22
N VAL A 314 6.04 7.87 -10.56
CA VAL A 314 5.01 6.94 -11.07
C VAL A 314 3.67 7.65 -11.24
N CYS A 315 3.29 8.49 -10.27
CA CYS A 315 2.08 9.31 -10.37
C CYS A 315 2.14 10.25 -11.59
N ILE A 316 3.22 11.00 -11.77
CA ILE A 316 3.39 11.89 -12.93
C ILE A 316 3.26 11.12 -14.25
N ASN A 317 3.91 9.96 -14.36
CA ASN A 317 3.82 9.12 -15.57
C ASN A 317 2.40 8.58 -15.80
N ALA A 318 1.67 8.22 -14.74
CA ALA A 318 0.26 7.82 -14.84
C ALA A 318 -0.62 8.98 -15.32
N LEU A 319 -0.38 10.22 -14.86
CA LEU A 319 -1.10 11.41 -15.33
C LEU A 319 -0.84 11.68 -16.82
N VAL A 320 0.43 11.65 -17.25
CA VAL A 320 0.81 11.85 -18.65
C VAL A 320 0.20 10.75 -19.52
N ALA A 321 0.33 9.48 -19.12
CA ALA A 321 -0.26 8.36 -19.84
C ALA A 321 -1.79 8.48 -19.94
N SER A 322 -2.48 8.83 -18.84
CA SER A 322 -3.94 9.06 -18.86
C SER A 322 -4.36 9.99 -19.99
N MET A 323 -3.61 11.08 -20.18
CA MET A 323 -3.85 12.06 -21.22
C MET A 323 -3.49 11.55 -22.63
N LEU A 324 -2.34 10.86 -22.79
CA LEU A 324 -1.90 10.33 -24.10
C LEU A 324 -2.84 9.27 -24.67
N PHE A 325 -3.43 8.43 -23.81
CA PHE A 325 -4.43 7.45 -24.24
C PHE A 325 -5.78 8.08 -24.59
N ARG A 326 -6.05 9.30 -24.11
CA ARG A 326 -7.33 9.99 -24.33
C ARG A 326 -7.28 11.01 -25.46
N PHE A 327 -6.14 11.65 -25.72
CA PHE A 327 -6.05 12.80 -26.59
C PHE A 327 -5.01 12.63 -27.70
N THR A 328 -5.36 13.09 -28.89
CA THR A 328 -4.43 13.29 -30.00
C THR A 328 -3.59 14.56 -29.80
N PRO A 329 -2.49 14.74 -30.56
CA PRO A 329 -1.68 15.98 -30.50
C PRO A 329 -2.44 17.26 -30.87
N GLU A 330 -3.55 17.17 -31.60
CA GLU A 330 -4.38 18.34 -31.90
C GLU A 330 -5.27 18.74 -30.71
N GLU A 331 -5.73 17.75 -29.96
CA GLU A 331 -6.61 17.95 -28.80
C GLU A 331 -5.82 18.40 -27.56
N LEU A 332 -4.57 17.94 -27.40
CA LEU A 332 -3.74 18.23 -26.24
C LEU A 332 -2.27 18.45 -26.60
N ARG A 333 -1.68 19.48 -25.98
CA ARG A 333 -0.28 19.83 -26.11
C ARG A 333 0.44 19.90 -24.77
N PHE A 334 1.69 19.44 -24.75
CA PHE A 334 2.54 19.46 -23.57
C PHE A 334 3.70 20.44 -23.72
N ILE A 335 4.01 21.11 -22.61
CA ILE A 335 5.31 21.71 -22.34
C ILE A 335 5.85 21.01 -21.10
N MET A 336 6.91 20.24 -21.27
CA MET A 336 7.52 19.48 -20.17
C MET A 336 8.81 20.14 -19.73
N ILE A 337 8.99 20.27 -18.42
CA ILE A 337 10.12 20.94 -17.80
C ILE A 337 10.73 20.00 -16.77
N ASP A 338 11.95 19.53 -17.03
CA ASP A 338 12.67 18.60 -16.16
C ASP A 338 14.13 19.06 -15.99
N PRO A 339 14.38 20.02 -15.08
CA PRO A 339 15.71 20.58 -14.88
C PRO A 339 16.69 19.58 -14.26
N LYS A 340 16.19 18.46 -13.73
CA LYS A 340 17.02 17.41 -13.12
C LYS A 340 17.35 16.28 -14.09
N VAL A 341 16.68 16.23 -15.25
CA VAL A 341 16.92 15.22 -16.30
C VAL A 341 16.74 13.80 -15.77
N VAL A 342 15.68 13.56 -14.99
CA VAL A 342 15.46 12.28 -14.30
C VAL A 342 14.24 11.55 -14.85
N GLU A 343 13.15 12.27 -15.12
CA GLU A 343 11.83 11.65 -15.25
C GLU A 343 11.23 11.81 -16.64
N MET A 344 11.38 12.99 -17.24
CA MET A 344 10.58 13.35 -18.44
C MET A 344 11.32 13.19 -19.76
N GLN A 345 12.62 12.87 -19.76
CA GLN A 345 13.40 12.73 -21.00
C GLN A 345 12.87 11.66 -21.96
N VAL A 346 12.22 10.62 -21.41
CA VAL A 346 11.57 9.56 -22.18
C VAL A 346 10.46 10.08 -23.11
N TYR A 347 9.96 11.30 -22.88
CA TYR A 347 8.86 11.89 -23.63
C TYR A 347 9.29 12.78 -24.80
N ASN A 348 10.60 12.99 -25.05
CA ASN A 348 11.08 13.94 -26.07
C ASN A 348 10.53 13.69 -27.48
N ASP A 349 10.21 12.45 -27.80
CA ASP A 349 9.73 12.05 -29.12
C ASP A 349 8.19 12.10 -29.24
N LEU A 350 7.48 12.55 -28.21
CA LEU A 350 6.03 12.64 -28.24
C LEU A 350 5.57 13.73 -29.22
N PRO A 351 4.61 13.43 -30.12
CA PRO A 351 4.06 14.43 -31.02
C PRO A 351 3.22 15.50 -30.30
N HIS A 352 2.83 15.25 -29.05
CA HIS A 352 2.11 16.20 -28.21
C HIS A 352 2.99 17.35 -27.71
N LEU A 353 4.33 17.22 -27.74
CA LEU A 353 5.22 18.26 -27.27
C LEU A 353 5.23 19.48 -28.21
N ILE A 354 5.06 20.67 -27.64
CA ILE A 354 5.25 21.93 -28.38
C ILE A 354 6.75 22.16 -28.61
N ILE A 355 7.54 21.89 -27.58
CA ILE A 355 9.00 22.02 -27.55
C ILE A 355 9.61 20.77 -26.89
N PRO A 356 10.86 20.41 -27.21
CA PRO A 356 11.59 19.38 -26.49
C PRO A 356 11.61 19.64 -24.98
N VAL A 357 11.77 18.57 -24.20
CA VAL A 357 11.75 18.66 -22.73
C VAL A 357 12.79 19.66 -22.26
N VAL A 358 12.34 20.69 -21.55
CA VAL A 358 13.19 21.80 -21.11
C VAL A 358 14.03 21.35 -19.92
N THR A 359 15.33 21.18 -20.13
CA THR A 359 16.30 20.80 -19.11
C THR A 359 17.10 21.99 -18.57
N ASP A 360 17.37 22.99 -19.41
CA ASP A 360 18.13 24.18 -19.01
C ASP A 360 17.24 25.11 -18.15
N PRO A 361 17.59 25.37 -16.88
CA PRO A 361 16.85 26.27 -16.00
C PRO A 361 16.66 27.67 -16.59
N LYS A 362 17.59 28.15 -17.43
CA LYS A 362 17.49 29.47 -18.06
C LYS A 362 16.38 29.52 -19.12
N LYS A 363 16.08 28.38 -19.77
CA LYS A 363 15.02 28.26 -20.78
C LYS A 363 13.63 28.09 -20.17
N VAL A 364 13.53 27.73 -18.89
CA VAL A 364 12.25 27.58 -18.17
C VAL A 364 11.43 28.87 -18.21
N LEU A 365 12.07 30.02 -17.98
CA LEU A 365 11.40 31.33 -18.03
C LEU A 365 10.82 31.62 -19.41
N LEU A 366 11.52 31.23 -20.48
CA LEU A 366 11.04 31.40 -21.85
C LEU A 366 9.82 30.52 -22.14
N ALA A 367 9.84 29.26 -21.69
CA ALA A 367 8.72 28.33 -21.84
C ALA A 367 7.47 28.83 -21.10
N LEU A 368 7.61 29.32 -19.86
CA LEU A 368 6.49 29.88 -19.10
C LEU A 368 5.96 31.17 -19.72
N ARG A 369 6.85 32.04 -20.23
CA ARG A 369 6.44 33.25 -20.95
C ARG A 369 5.63 32.92 -22.20
N HIS A 370 6.00 31.86 -22.92
CA HIS A 370 5.24 31.39 -24.07
C HIS A 370 3.81 30.99 -23.68
N VAL A 371 3.62 30.31 -22.55
CA VAL A 371 2.28 29.96 -22.02
C VAL A 371 1.44 31.20 -21.73
N ILE A 372 2.05 32.25 -21.14
CA ILE A 372 1.34 33.52 -20.87
C ILE A 372 0.89 34.18 -22.18
N VAL A 373 1.79 34.26 -23.16
CA VAL A 373 1.48 34.86 -24.47
C VAL A 373 0.36 34.08 -25.18
N GLU A 374 0.40 32.76 -25.14
CA GLU A 374 -0.64 31.91 -25.74
C GLU A 374 -1.99 32.08 -25.02
N MET A 375 -1.99 32.20 -23.69
CA MET A 375 -3.20 32.49 -22.91
C MET A 375 -3.82 33.83 -23.32
N GLU A 376 -3.02 34.90 -23.42
CA GLU A 376 -3.49 36.21 -23.87
C GLU A 376 -4.02 36.17 -25.31
N ASN A 377 -3.34 35.45 -26.20
CA ASN A 377 -3.79 35.25 -27.57
C ASN A 377 -5.16 34.57 -27.63
N ARG A 378 -5.35 33.50 -26.84
CA ARG A 378 -6.65 32.82 -26.71
C ARG A 378 -7.74 33.77 -26.21
N TYR A 379 -7.47 34.60 -25.20
CA TYR A 379 -8.46 35.57 -24.74
C TYR A 379 -8.85 36.57 -25.83
N LYS A 380 -7.90 37.05 -26.65
CA LYS A 380 -8.20 37.91 -27.79
C LYS A 380 -9.07 37.20 -28.83
N ILE A 381 -8.79 35.92 -29.11
CA ILE A 381 -9.59 35.10 -30.04
C ILE A 381 -11.00 34.88 -29.49
N PHE A 382 -11.13 34.54 -28.21
CA PHE A 382 -12.41 34.32 -27.55
C PHE A 382 -13.27 35.58 -27.53
N ALA A 383 -12.67 36.74 -27.24
CA ALA A 383 -13.35 38.02 -27.30
C ALA A 383 -13.84 38.35 -28.72
N LYS A 384 -13.03 38.11 -29.76
CA LYS A 384 -13.41 38.34 -31.17
C LYS A 384 -14.54 37.42 -31.64
N THR A 385 -14.61 36.20 -31.11
CA THR A 385 -15.61 35.19 -31.49
C THR A 385 -16.82 35.14 -30.57
N GLY A 386 -16.85 35.97 -29.52
CA GLY A 386 -17.96 36.07 -28.58
C GLY A 386 -18.11 34.87 -27.63
N VAL A 387 -17.06 34.07 -27.44
CA VAL A 387 -17.08 32.88 -26.56
C VAL A 387 -16.33 33.14 -25.26
N ARG A 388 -16.66 32.38 -24.21
CA ARG A 388 -16.09 32.56 -22.86
C ARG A 388 -14.90 31.66 -22.55
N ASN A 389 -14.76 30.53 -23.24
CA ASN A 389 -13.73 29.53 -22.94
C ASN A 389 -13.41 28.66 -24.16
N ILE A 390 -12.35 27.86 -24.04
CA ILE A 390 -11.87 26.97 -25.11
C ILE A 390 -12.91 25.93 -25.55
N THR A 391 -13.74 25.42 -24.63
CA THR A 391 -14.80 24.47 -25.00
C THR A 391 -15.83 25.13 -25.91
N GLY A 392 -16.24 26.37 -25.58
CA GLY A 392 -17.15 27.14 -26.41
C GLY A 392 -16.55 27.53 -27.75
N PHE A 393 -15.25 27.86 -27.79
CA PHE A 393 -14.54 28.15 -29.03
C PHE A 393 -14.47 26.92 -29.95
N ASN A 394 -14.04 25.77 -29.41
CA ASN A 394 -13.89 24.54 -30.19
C ASN A 394 -15.23 23.95 -30.67
N ALA A 395 -16.34 24.28 -29.99
CA ALA A 395 -17.67 23.86 -30.40
C ALA A 395 -18.24 24.72 -31.55
N GLN A 396 -17.61 25.84 -31.90
CA GLN A 396 -18.06 26.63 -33.05
C GLN A 396 -17.81 25.85 -34.34
N PRO A 397 -18.77 25.87 -35.29
CA PRO A 397 -18.54 25.29 -36.61
C PRO A 397 -17.33 25.98 -37.24
N ALA A 398 -16.41 25.19 -37.80
CA ALA A 398 -15.28 25.71 -38.55
C ALA A 398 -15.81 26.72 -39.57
N LYS A 399 -15.36 27.98 -39.49
CA LYS A 399 -15.70 28.98 -40.52
C LYS A 399 -15.26 28.38 -41.85
N LYS A 400 -16.20 28.13 -42.76
CA LYS A 400 -15.89 27.83 -44.16
C LYS A 400 -15.04 28.99 -44.64
N THR A 401 -13.73 28.78 -44.75
CA THR A 401 -12.84 29.70 -45.44
C THR A 401 -13.44 29.84 -46.83
N GLN A 402 -13.96 31.03 -47.16
CA GLN A 402 -14.30 31.35 -48.54
C GLN A 402 -13.00 31.18 -49.31
N LYS A 403 -12.93 30.12 -50.11
CA LYS A 403 -11.96 30.03 -51.20
C LYS A 403 -12.33 31.16 -52.15
N GLU A 404 -11.57 32.23 -52.13
CA GLU A 404 -11.43 33.14 -53.27
C GLU A 404 -10.38 32.59 -54.23
#